data_AF-A0A4R6FYA1-F1
#
_entry.id   AF-A0A4R6FYA1-F1
#
_cell.length_a   1.000
_cell.length_b   1.000
_cell.length_c   1.000
_cell.angle_alpha   90.00
_cell.angle_beta   90.00
_cell.angle_gamma   90.00
#
_symmetry.space_group_name_H-M   'P 1'
#
loop_
_entity.id
_entity.type
_entity.pdbx_description
1 polymer ?
#
loop_
_entity_poly.entity_id
_entity_poly.type
_entity_poly.pdbx_seq_one_letter_code
_entity_poly.pdbx_strand_id
1 'polypeptide(L)'
;MAIDKDVLDQLLAGRDPQQLFAKDGLLDDLKKALSERMLSAELDDHLENEGAAGAINRRNGSSRKTMLTGTSKVTLDVPRDRAGTFDPKLITKYQRRFPDFDDKIISMYARGMTVREIRGHHRCHRRQLG
;
A
#
# COMPACT_ATOMS: atom_id res chain seq x y z
N MET A 1 -3.09 -16.64 -14.06
CA MET A 1 -4.27 -16.51 -13.19
C MET A 1 -5.11 -15.36 -13.70
N ALA A 2 -6.32 -15.64 -14.18
CA ALA A 2 -7.29 -14.61 -14.54
C ALA A 2 -8.20 -14.38 -13.33
N ILE A 3 -8.61 -13.13 -13.11
CA ILE A 3 -9.66 -12.81 -12.16
C ILE A 3 -10.97 -13.34 -12.75
N ASP A 4 -11.74 -14.10 -11.98
CA ASP A 4 -13.04 -14.61 -12.44
C ASP A 4 -13.99 -13.47 -12.77
N LYS A 5 -14.63 -13.57 -13.94
CA LYS A 5 -15.56 -12.55 -14.45
C LYS A 5 -16.75 -12.37 -13.50
N ASP A 6 -17.19 -13.45 -12.87
CA ASP A 6 -18.28 -13.43 -11.89
C ASP A 6 -17.96 -12.57 -10.66
N VAL A 7 -16.69 -12.54 -10.23
CA VAL A 7 -16.25 -11.68 -9.11
C VAL A 7 -16.23 -10.21 -9.53
N LEU A 8 -15.83 -9.94 -10.76
CA LEU A 8 -15.90 -8.60 -11.35
C LEU A 8 -17.35 -8.12 -11.46
N ASP A 9 -18.26 -8.98 -11.93
CA ASP A 9 -19.68 -8.65 -12.05
C ASP A 9 -20.32 -8.43 -10.67
N GLN A 10 -19.93 -9.19 -9.64
CA GLN A 10 -20.34 -8.93 -8.26
C GLN A 10 -19.83 -7.59 -7.71
N LEU A 11 -18.60 -7.20 -8.03
CA LEU A 11 -18.03 -5.92 -7.61
C LEU A 11 -18.67 -4.73 -8.35
N LEU A 12 -19.16 -4.96 -9.57
CA LEU A 12 -19.80 -3.95 -10.42
C LEU A 12 -21.33 -3.90 -10.27
N ALA A 13 -21.95 -4.93 -9.70
CA ALA A 13 -23.39 -5.02 -9.52
C ALA A 13 -23.92 -3.87 -8.63
N GLY A 14 -24.63 -2.93 -9.24
CA GLY A 14 -25.35 -1.86 -8.56
C GLY A 14 -24.54 -0.60 -8.22
N ARG A 15 -23.36 -0.39 -8.83
CA ARG A 15 -22.55 0.83 -8.59
C ARG A 15 -22.25 1.61 -9.86
N ASP A 16 -22.20 2.93 -9.72
CA ASP A 16 -21.85 3.84 -10.80
C ASP A 16 -20.35 3.70 -11.17
N PRO A 17 -20.00 3.55 -12.47
CA PRO A 17 -18.61 3.41 -12.92
C PRO A 17 -17.71 4.57 -12.50
N GLN A 18 -18.29 5.77 -12.34
CA GLN A 18 -17.57 6.98 -11.96
C GLN A 18 -17.15 6.99 -10.48
N GLN A 19 -17.89 6.30 -9.61
CA GLN A 19 -17.55 6.17 -8.19
C GLN A 19 -16.44 5.14 -7.95
N LEU A 20 -16.22 4.22 -8.89
CA LEU A 20 -15.15 3.21 -8.81
C LEU A 20 -13.75 3.83 -8.90
N PHE A 21 -13.60 4.84 -9.76
CA PHE A 21 -12.34 5.55 -10.00
C PHE A 21 -12.23 6.88 -9.24
N ALA A 22 -13.24 7.24 -8.44
CA ALA A 22 -13.17 8.40 -7.58
C ALA A 22 -12.04 8.26 -6.53
N LYS A 23 -11.51 9.39 -6.04
CA LYS A 23 -10.59 9.39 -4.89
C LYS A 23 -11.30 8.79 -3.69
N ASP A 24 -10.65 7.85 -3.00
CA ASP A 24 -11.23 7.03 -1.93
C ASP A 24 -12.39 6.14 -2.40
N GLY A 25 -12.37 5.72 -3.67
CA GLY A 25 -13.34 4.80 -4.26
C GLY A 25 -13.02 3.31 -4.03
N LEU A 26 -13.88 2.44 -4.55
CA LEU A 26 -13.82 0.97 -4.38
C LEU A 26 -12.45 0.38 -4.72
N LEU A 27 -11.76 0.93 -5.71
CA LEU A 27 -10.45 0.43 -6.12
C LEU A 27 -9.38 0.62 -5.06
N ASP A 28 -9.44 1.72 -4.29
CA ASP A 28 -8.47 1.97 -3.24
C ASP A 28 -8.76 1.08 -2.02
N ASP A 29 -10.03 0.80 -1.73
CA ASP A 29 -10.44 -0.20 -0.73
C ASP A 29 -10.03 -1.62 -1.14
N LEU A 30 -10.17 -1.97 -2.42
CA LEU A 30 -9.74 -3.26 -2.94
C LEU A 30 -8.22 -3.43 -2.84
N LYS A 31 -7.46 -2.41 -3.26
CA LYS A 31 -6.00 -2.40 -3.12
C LYS A 31 -5.58 -2.53 -1.65
N LYS A 32 -6.26 -1.83 -0.75
CA LYS A 32 -6.05 -1.94 0.69
C LYS A 32 -6.28 -3.38 1.16
N ALA A 33 -7.47 -3.93 0.92
CA ALA A 33 -7.83 -5.28 1.37
C ALA A 33 -6.89 -6.34 0.79
N LEU A 34 -6.52 -6.23 -0.49
CA LEU A 34 -5.56 -7.12 -1.14
C LEU A 34 -4.19 -7.05 -0.45
N SER A 35 -3.68 -5.84 -0.21
CA SER A 35 -2.38 -5.66 0.43
C SER A 35 -2.36 -6.17 1.87
N GLU A 36 -3.41 -5.95 2.66
CA GLU A 36 -3.53 -6.47 4.02
C GLU A 36 -3.61 -8.00 4.05
N ARG A 37 -4.32 -8.60 3.08
CA ARG A 37 -4.40 -10.06 2.93
C ARG A 37 -3.05 -10.66 2.57
N MET A 38 -2.32 -10.05 1.64
CA MET A 38 -0.97 -10.48 1.27
C MET A 38 -0.01 -10.39 2.45
N LEU A 39 0.00 -9.27 3.18
CA LEU A 39 0.84 -9.10 4.37
C LEU A 39 0.50 -10.11 5.48
N SER A 40 -0.79 -10.44 5.63
CA SER A 40 -1.21 -11.47 6.59
C SER A 40 -0.68 -12.85 6.20
N ALA A 41 -0.73 -13.20 4.92
CA ALA A 41 -0.19 -14.44 4.41
C ALA A 41 1.34 -14.53 4.56
N GLU A 42 2.07 -13.43 4.28
CA GLU A 42 3.52 -13.37 4.52
C GLU A 42 3.86 -13.60 6.00
N LEU A 43 3.05 -13.06 6.91
CA LEU A 43 3.28 -13.25 8.34
C LEU A 43 2.94 -14.66 8.82
N ASP A 44 1.92 -15.31 8.24
CA ASP A 44 1.63 -16.72 8.53
C ASP A 44 2.81 -17.61 8.13
N ASP A 45 3.34 -17.44 6.92
CA ASP A 45 4.51 -18.17 6.43
C ASP A 45 5.77 -17.91 7.31
N HIS A 46 5.98 -16.66 7.73
CA HIS A 46 7.08 -16.32 8.65
C HIS A 46 6.97 -17.05 9.99
N LEU A 47 5.77 -17.11 10.58
CA LEU A 47 5.54 -17.78 11.85
C LEU A 47 5.68 -19.30 11.75
N GLU A 48 5.25 -19.91 10.65
CA GLU A 48 5.45 -21.33 10.39
C GLU A 48 6.94 -21.68 10.29
N ASN A 49 7.70 -20.88 9.55
CA ASN A 49 9.15 -21.06 9.40
C ASN A 49 9.91 -20.87 10.73
N GLU A 50 9.57 -19.86 11.52
CA GLU A 50 10.17 -19.66 12.84
C GLU A 50 9.77 -20.74 13.85
N GLY A 51 8.54 -21.21 13.81
CA GLY A 51 8.07 -22.33 14.63
C GLY A 51 8.82 -23.63 14.30
N ALA A 52 9.06 -23.91 13.02
CA ALA A 52 9.88 -25.04 12.58
C ALA A 52 11.33 -24.94 13.05
N ALA A 53 11.86 -23.71 13.19
CA ALA A 53 13.19 -23.43 13.74
C ALA A 53 13.24 -23.45 15.29
N GLY A 54 12.12 -23.73 15.96
CA GLY A 54 12.04 -23.81 17.43
C GLY A 54 11.88 -22.46 18.14
N ALA A 55 11.63 -21.37 17.41
CA ALA A 55 11.40 -20.06 18.00
C ALA A 55 9.95 -19.92 18.51
N ILE A 56 9.78 -19.37 19.71
CA ILE A 56 8.46 -19.08 20.29
C ILE A 56 8.04 -17.68 19.85
N ASN A 57 7.49 -17.57 18.64
CA ASN A 57 6.90 -16.33 18.14
C ASN A 57 5.39 -16.47 17.93
N ARG A 58 4.66 -15.35 18.06
CA ARG A 58 3.20 -15.29 17.95
C ARG A 58 2.78 -13.95 17.34
N ARG A 59 1.58 -13.91 16.75
CA ARG A 59 0.94 -12.66 16.32
C ARG A 59 0.75 -11.69 17.48
N ASN A 60 1.08 -10.42 17.26
CA ASN A 60 0.94 -9.32 18.21
C ASN A 60 0.15 -8.15 17.61
N GLY A 61 -1.07 -8.45 17.15
CA GLY A 61 -1.98 -7.47 16.58
C GLY A 61 -1.50 -6.88 15.25
N SER A 62 -1.96 -5.66 14.97
CA SER A 62 -1.63 -4.91 13.77
C SER A 62 -1.20 -3.47 14.10
N SER A 63 -0.46 -2.85 13.20
CA SER A 63 0.00 -1.47 13.29
C SER A 63 -0.47 -0.70 12.06
N ARG A 64 -1.03 0.50 12.29
CA ARG A 64 -1.51 1.36 11.21
C ARG A 64 -0.34 2.01 10.48
N LYS A 65 -0.31 1.88 9.15
CA LYS A 65 0.67 2.50 8.26
C LYS A 65 -0.05 3.27 7.15
N THR A 66 0.17 4.58 7.07
CA THR A 66 -0.34 5.39 5.96
C THR A 66 0.66 5.42 4.82
N MET A 67 0.26 4.88 3.68
CA MET A 67 0.97 4.85 2.42
C MET A 67 0.52 5.99 1.51
N LEU A 68 1.48 6.63 0.86
CA LEU A 68 1.22 7.61 -0.19
C LEU A 68 1.31 6.92 -1.54
N THR A 69 0.16 6.68 -2.16
CA THR A 69 0.03 6.24 -3.55
C THR A 69 -0.09 7.47 -4.45
N GLY A 70 0.32 7.36 -5.71
CA GLY A 70 0.31 8.49 -6.65
C GLY A 70 -1.04 9.22 -6.78
N THR A 71 -2.16 8.50 -6.55
CA THR A 71 -3.53 9.00 -6.66
C THR A 71 -4.21 9.31 -5.32
N SER A 72 -3.78 8.69 -4.21
CA SER A 72 -4.49 8.75 -2.92
C SER A 72 -3.63 8.28 -1.74
N LYS A 73 -4.08 8.58 -0.51
CA LYS A 73 -3.47 8.05 0.72
C LYS A 73 -4.20 6.77 1.11
N VAL A 74 -3.47 5.66 1.19
CA VAL A 74 -4.04 4.40 1.64
C VAL A 74 -3.61 4.15 3.09
N THR A 75 -4.57 3.94 3.98
CA THR A 75 -4.29 3.52 5.37
C THR A 75 -4.35 2.01 5.44
N LEU A 76 -3.23 1.37 5.79
CA LEU A 76 -3.09 -0.09 5.88
C LEU A 76 -2.92 -0.51 7.32
N ASP A 77 -3.53 -1.63 7.69
CA ASP A 77 -3.26 -2.31 8.96
C ASP A 77 -2.25 -3.44 8.73
N VAL A 78 -1.00 -3.20 9.12
CA VAL A 78 0.12 -4.12 8.91
C VAL A 78 0.20 -5.09 10.09
N PRO A 79 0.13 -6.42 9.86
CA PRO A 79 0.21 -7.39 10.94
C PRO A 79 1.64 -7.43 11.50
N ARG A 80 1.75 -7.74 12.81
CA ARG A 80 3.04 -7.76 13.52
C ARG A 80 3.21 -9.03 14.32
N ASP A 81 4.46 -9.47 14.46
CA ASP A 81 4.88 -10.54 15.34
C ASP A 81 5.33 -10.01 16.72
N ARG A 82 5.47 -10.91 17.71
CA ARG A 82 5.85 -10.54 19.07
C ARG A 82 7.35 -10.35 19.24
N ALA A 83 8.16 -11.14 18.54
CA ALA A 83 9.62 -11.04 18.56
C ALA A 83 10.15 -9.80 17.80
N GLY A 84 9.37 -9.25 16.87
CA GLY A 84 9.75 -8.13 16.02
C GLY A 84 10.74 -8.51 14.91
N THR A 85 10.82 -9.79 14.58
CA THR A 85 11.74 -10.38 13.57
C THR A 85 11.15 -10.38 12.17
N PHE A 86 9.83 -10.19 12.04
CA PHE A 86 9.17 -10.15 10.75
C PHE A 86 9.55 -8.89 9.95
N ASP A 87 10.05 -9.10 8.72
CA ASP A 87 10.31 -8.04 7.74
C ASP A 87 9.49 -8.29 6.46
N PRO A 88 8.39 -7.54 6.25
CA PRO A 88 7.50 -7.74 5.11
C PRO A 88 8.19 -7.40 3.78
N LYS A 89 7.99 -8.26 2.77
CA LYS A 89 8.64 -8.14 1.45
C LYS A 89 7.84 -7.23 0.52
N LEU A 90 6.51 -7.34 0.52
CA LEU A 90 5.63 -6.53 -0.33
C LEU A 90 5.77 -5.03 -0.02
N ILE A 91 5.86 -4.70 1.26
CA ILE A 91 5.92 -3.33 1.77
C ILE A 91 7.08 -3.27 2.75
N THR A 92 8.23 -2.78 2.29
CA THR A 92 9.42 -2.73 3.14
C THR A 92 9.19 -1.87 4.39
N LYS A 93 9.90 -2.19 5.46
CA LYS A 93 9.87 -1.42 6.70
C LYS A 93 10.22 0.04 6.44
N TYR A 94 9.49 0.95 7.07
CA TYR A 94 9.61 2.42 6.89
C TYR A 94 9.27 3.00 5.51
N GLN A 95 9.00 2.19 4.49
CA GLN A 95 8.54 2.70 3.20
C GLN A 95 7.16 3.35 3.32
N ARG A 96 7.08 4.67 3.05
CA ARG A 96 5.83 5.45 3.11
C ARG A 96 5.30 5.86 1.73
N ARG A 97 6.03 5.52 0.65
CA ARG A 97 5.77 5.94 -0.74
C ARG A 97 6.03 4.78 -1.69
N PHE A 98 5.26 4.70 -2.77
CA PHE A 98 5.56 3.81 -3.90
C PHE A 98 6.70 4.36 -4.77
N PRO A 99 7.56 3.49 -5.33
CA PRO A 99 8.79 3.88 -6.05
C PRO A 99 8.55 4.74 -7.29
N ASP A 100 7.41 4.61 -7.98
CA ASP A 100 7.05 5.41 -9.16
C ASP A 100 7.05 6.94 -8.92
N PHE A 101 7.00 7.37 -7.66
CA PHE A 101 7.09 8.80 -7.30
C PHE A 101 8.52 9.34 -7.38
N ASP A 102 9.51 8.52 -7.05
CA ASP A 102 10.92 8.93 -7.03
C ASP A 102 11.43 9.15 -8.46
N ASP A 103 10.98 8.34 -9.42
CA ASP A 103 11.29 8.52 -10.85
C ASP A 103 10.80 9.88 -11.38
N LYS A 104 9.63 10.33 -10.93
CA LYS A 104 9.13 11.67 -11.28
C LYS A 104 10.03 12.75 -10.71
N ILE A 105 10.46 12.64 -9.46
CA ILE A 105 11.40 13.59 -8.85
C ILE A 105 12.73 13.63 -9.63
N ILE A 106 13.27 12.47 -9.98
CA ILE A 106 14.51 12.36 -10.77
C ILE A 106 14.34 13.06 -12.13
N SER A 107 13.22 12.82 -12.82
CA SER A 107 12.92 13.48 -14.10
C SER A 107 12.80 15.01 -13.97
N MET A 108 12.34 15.50 -12.82
CA MET A 108 12.19 16.91 -12.51
C MET A 108 13.54 17.59 -12.24
N TYR A 109 14.42 16.92 -11.49
CA TYR A 109 15.81 17.34 -11.33
C TYR A 109 16.57 17.34 -12.64
N ALA A 110 16.39 16.30 -13.46
CA ALA A 110 17.03 16.20 -14.78
C ALA A 110 16.59 17.34 -15.73
N ARG A 111 15.35 17.83 -15.58
CA ARG A 111 14.83 19.01 -16.29
C ARG A 111 15.31 20.35 -15.72
N GLY A 112 16.17 20.36 -14.71
CA GLY A 112 16.75 21.57 -14.13
C GLY A 112 15.82 22.32 -13.17
N MET A 113 14.71 21.73 -12.74
CA MET A 113 13.86 22.36 -11.71
C MET A 113 14.56 22.35 -10.36
N THR A 114 14.47 23.48 -9.67
CA THR A 114 15.08 23.64 -8.35
C THR A 114 14.32 22.83 -7.29
N VAL A 115 15.00 22.46 -6.20
CA VAL A 115 14.39 21.76 -5.06
C VAL A 115 13.20 22.54 -4.46
N ARG A 116 13.18 23.86 -4.61
CA ARG A 116 12.04 24.71 -4.19
C ARG A 116 10.84 24.55 -5.12
N GLU A 117 11.06 24.55 -6.43
CA GLU A 117 10.00 24.37 -7.44
C GLU A 117 9.40 22.97 -7.37
N ILE A 118 10.22 21.93 -7.27
CA ILE A 118 9.77 20.54 -7.11
C ILE A 118 8.90 20.40 -5.86
N ARG A 119 9.37 20.96 -4.73
CA ARG A 119 8.62 20.97 -3.46
C ARG A 119 7.32 21.78 -3.56
N GLY A 120 7.34 22.89 -4.29
CA GLY A 120 6.17 23.72 -4.55
C GLY A 120 5.12 22.97 -5.38
N HIS A 121 5.55 22.32 -6.46
CA HIS A 121 4.71 21.48 -7.31
C HIS A 121 4.04 20.36 -6.50
N HIS A 122 4.79 19.67 -5.64
CA HIS A 122 4.23 18.64 -4.76
C HIS A 122 3.31 19.19 -3.66
N ARG A 123 3.58 20.38 -3.10
CA ARG A 123 2.67 21.01 -2.12
C ARG A 123 1.36 21.45 -2.77
N CYS A 124 1.40 21.97 -3.99
CA CYS A 124 0.22 22.39 -4.74
C CYS A 124 -0.65 21.17 -5.09
N HIS A 125 -0.02 20.10 -5.58
CA HIS A 125 -0.70 18.83 -5.83
C HIS A 125 -1.31 18.23 -4.54
N ARG A 126 -0.59 18.31 -3.41
CA ARG A 126 -1.08 17.84 -2.10
C ARG A 126 -2.30 18.63 -1.60
N ARG A 127 -2.48 19.89 -1.99
CA ARG A 127 -3.69 20.69 -1.68
C ARG A 127 -4.87 20.35 -2.58
N GLN A 128 -4.65 19.83 -3.78
CA GLN A 128 -5.70 19.33 -4.68
C GLN A 128 -6.16 17.89 -4.36
N LEU A 129 -5.50 17.24 -3.39
CA LEU A 129 -5.74 15.85 -2.95
C LEU A 129 -6.34 15.77 -1.53
N GLY A 130 -6.74 16.90 -0.95
CA GLY A 130 -7.44 16.98 0.33
C GLY A 130 -8.82 17.58 0.16
#